data_AF-A0A6V7QSX2-F1
#
_entry.id   AF-A0A6V7QSX2-F1
#
_cell.length_a   1.000
_cell.length_b   1.000
_cell.length_c   1.000
_cell.angle_alpha   90.00
_cell.angle_beta   90.00
_cell.angle_gamma   90.00
#
_symmetry.space_group_name_H-M   'P 1'
#
loop_
_entity.id
_entity.type
_entity.pdbx_description
1 polymer ?
#
loop_
_entity_poly.entity_id
_entity_poly.type
_entity_poly.pdbx_seq_one_letter_code
_entity_poly.pdbx_strand_id
1 'polypeptide(L)'
;MLDCNPILVKDCFGNDDWNWTRILGDEATFTIGLGPNISALKDRVSNLKVDQQMDAIEWRWCSSGVFSVKSAYRIPLTIDNLVKRGWTGDTVCVLCQVHDKSVDHLFTQCVFTKYIMLMGLEDVYAEELGDNVLIVWDKWMEKSAVRGRSNGPSDLVACWWTIWKARNNLIFRNQQLDPVLAAQRLKLLLSTWKELL
;
A
#
# COMPACT_ATOMS: atom_id res chain seq x y z
N MET A 1 -22.16 -0.41 37.00
CA MET A 1 -22.08 -1.26 35.81
C MET A 1 -23.35 -0.98 35.02
N LEU A 2 -23.26 -0.28 33.89
CA LEU A 2 -24.41 -0.05 33.02
C LEU A 2 -24.52 -1.28 32.11
N ASP A 3 -25.66 -1.95 32.17
CA ASP A 3 -25.98 -3.11 31.34
C ASP A 3 -26.05 -2.67 29.86
N CYS A 4 -24.94 -2.76 29.14
CA CYS A 4 -24.90 -2.59 27.70
C CYS A 4 -25.34 -3.89 27.02
N ASN A 5 -26.64 -4.21 27.08
CA ASN A 5 -27.19 -5.18 26.13
C ASN A 5 -27.11 -4.58 24.71
N PRO A 6 -26.50 -5.26 23.74
CA PRO A 6 -26.34 -4.74 22.40
C PRO A 6 -27.71 -4.57 21.73
N ILE A 7 -28.00 -3.34 21.31
CA ILE A 7 -29.22 -3.01 20.57
C ILE A 7 -29.13 -3.65 19.19
N LEU A 8 -30.10 -4.50 18.83
CA LEU A 8 -30.16 -5.11 17.51
C LEU A 8 -30.91 -4.20 16.53
N VAL A 9 -30.42 -4.12 15.28
CA VAL A 9 -31.00 -3.28 14.22
C VAL A 9 -32.48 -3.62 13.98
N LYS A 10 -32.83 -4.90 14.01
CA LYS A 10 -34.22 -5.39 13.85
C LYS A 10 -35.19 -4.84 14.90
N ASP A 11 -34.68 -4.48 16.09
CA ASP A 11 -35.50 -3.96 17.19
C ASP A 11 -35.64 -2.42 17.11
N CYS A 12 -34.92 -1.78 16.18
CA CYS A 12 -34.89 -0.33 15.94
C CYS A 12 -35.59 0.09 14.66
N PHE A 13 -36.07 -0.87 13.85
CA PHE A 13 -36.74 -0.60 12.58
C PHE A 13 -38.13 -1.24 12.61
N GLY A 14 -39.18 -0.43 12.64
CA GLY A 14 -40.55 -0.91 12.77
C GLY A 14 -41.56 0.08 12.20
N ASN A 15 -42.64 -0.43 11.60
CA ASN A 15 -43.64 0.36 10.85
C ASN A 15 -43.03 1.23 9.73
N ASP A 16 -42.11 0.66 8.95
CA ASP A 16 -41.42 1.31 7.82
C ASP A 16 -40.60 2.58 8.19
N ASP A 17 -40.29 2.77 9.48
CA ASP A 17 -39.44 3.89 9.93
C ASP A 17 -38.51 3.48 11.09
N TRP A 18 -37.51 4.32 11.33
CA TRP A 18 -36.51 4.15 12.37
C TRP A 18 -37.03 4.63 13.74
N ASN A 19 -36.88 3.77 14.75
CA ASN A 19 -37.14 4.13 16.15
C ASN A 19 -35.96 4.92 16.73
N TRP A 20 -35.92 6.22 16.42
CA TRP A 20 -34.83 7.11 16.80
C TRP A 20 -34.63 7.25 18.31
N THR A 21 -35.68 7.16 19.11
CA THR A 21 -35.59 7.22 20.58
C THR A 21 -34.89 6.00 21.17
N ARG A 22 -35.01 4.84 20.52
CA ARG A 22 -34.26 3.64 20.91
C ARG A 22 -32.79 3.67 20.47
N ILE A 23 -32.49 4.31 19.34
CA ILE A 23 -31.13 4.42 18.79
C ILE A 23 -30.31 5.49 19.52
N LEU A 24 -30.92 6.66 19.76
CA LEU A 24 -30.24 7.86 20.23
C LEU A 24 -30.60 8.24 21.67
N GLY A 25 -31.56 7.56 22.30
CA GLY A 25 -32.06 7.92 23.62
C GLY A 25 -33.01 9.12 23.59
N ASP A 26 -33.34 9.62 24.79
CA ASP A 26 -34.22 10.79 24.96
C ASP A 26 -33.49 12.07 24.55
N GLU A 27 -34.16 12.94 23.77
CA GLU A 27 -33.56 14.16 23.20
C GLU A 27 -33.05 15.14 24.27
N ALA A 28 -33.57 15.01 25.50
CA ALA A 28 -33.17 15.77 26.68
C ALA A 28 -31.71 15.51 27.15
N THR A 29 -31.06 14.45 26.65
CA THR A 29 -29.68 14.09 27.03
C THR A 29 -28.61 14.63 26.08
N PHE A 30 -28.99 15.21 24.94
CA PHE A 30 -28.03 15.78 24.01
C PHE A 30 -27.45 17.09 24.54
N THR A 31 -26.13 17.23 24.43
CA THR A 31 -25.41 18.46 24.74
C THR A 31 -26.04 19.64 23.99
N ILE A 32 -26.32 20.71 24.72
CA ILE A 32 -26.90 21.96 24.22
C ILE A 32 -26.12 22.40 22.97
N GLY A 33 -26.75 22.32 21.79
CA GLY A 33 -26.18 22.72 20.50
C GLY A 33 -26.15 21.64 19.39
N LEU A 34 -26.32 20.36 19.72
CA LEU A 34 -26.31 19.25 18.72
C LEU A 34 -27.69 18.88 18.15
N GLY A 35 -28.77 19.30 18.81
CA GLY A 35 -30.15 19.03 18.38
C GLY A 35 -30.46 19.28 16.90
N PRO A 36 -30.11 20.45 16.31
CA PRO A 36 -30.43 20.72 14.90
C PRO A 36 -29.67 19.82 13.91
N ASN A 37 -28.43 19.44 14.21
CA ASN A 37 -27.65 18.53 13.36
C ASN A 37 -28.20 17.10 13.40
N ILE A 38 -28.65 16.66 14.58
CA ILE A 38 -29.24 15.34 14.76
C ILE A 38 -30.59 15.25 14.07
N SER A 39 -31.43 16.29 14.20
CA SER A 39 -32.71 16.36 13.47
C SER A 39 -32.50 16.33 11.95
N ALA A 40 -31.55 17.11 11.42
CA ALA A 40 -31.22 17.08 9.99
C ALA A 40 -30.69 15.71 9.52
N LEU A 41 -29.96 14.99 10.38
CA LEU A 41 -29.51 13.64 10.08
C LEU A 41 -30.67 12.64 10.06
N LYS A 42 -31.57 12.68 11.07
CA LYS A 42 -32.78 11.83 11.13
C LYS A 42 -33.59 11.97 9.85
N ASP A 43 -33.86 13.21 9.43
CA ASP A 43 -34.60 13.50 8.20
C ASP A 43 -33.90 12.95 6.96
N ARG A 44 -32.58 13.10 6.86
CA ARG A 44 -31.82 12.58 5.71
C ARG A 44 -31.82 11.06 5.64
N VAL A 45 -31.74 10.37 6.78
CA VAL A 45 -31.75 8.90 6.82
C VAL A 45 -33.16 8.36 6.58
N SER A 46 -34.20 8.91 7.22
CA SER A 46 -35.59 8.47 7.01
C SER A 46 -36.08 8.74 5.58
N ASN A 47 -35.59 9.80 4.92
CA ASN A 47 -35.93 10.08 3.52
C ASN A 47 -34.97 9.44 2.49
N LEU A 48 -33.97 8.68 2.93
CA LEU A 48 -33.03 8.02 2.02
C LEU A 48 -33.76 6.88 1.29
N LYS A 49 -34.13 7.12 0.03
CA LYS A 49 -34.63 6.08 -0.85
C LYS A 49 -33.46 5.31 -1.43
N VAL A 50 -33.29 4.07 -0.99
CA VAL A 50 -32.36 3.13 -1.63
C VAL A 50 -33.00 2.72 -2.96
N ASP A 51 -32.38 3.10 -4.07
CA ASP A 51 -32.78 2.61 -5.39
C ASP A 51 -32.45 1.11 -5.50
N GLN A 52 -33.27 0.33 -6.20
CA GLN A 52 -33.00 -1.09 -6.47
C GLN A 52 -31.98 -1.29 -7.59
N GLN A 53 -31.13 -0.30 -7.86
CA GLN A 53 -29.98 -0.49 -8.73
C GLN A 53 -29.01 -1.47 -8.08
N MET A 54 -28.47 -2.41 -8.86
CA MET A 54 -27.38 -3.25 -8.38
C MET A 54 -26.21 -2.35 -7.98
N ASP A 55 -25.68 -2.57 -6.79
CA ASP A 55 -24.46 -1.92 -6.33
C ASP A 55 -23.34 -2.12 -7.35
N ALA A 56 -22.78 -1.01 -7.84
CA ALA A 56 -21.62 -1.03 -8.72
C ALA A 56 -20.34 -0.88 -7.88
N ILE A 57 -19.58 -1.97 -7.75
CA ILE A 57 -18.24 -1.92 -7.14
C ILE A 57 -17.26 -1.32 -8.15
N GLU A 58 -16.92 -0.05 -7.98
CA GLU A 58 -15.95 0.63 -8.83
C GLU A 58 -14.54 0.60 -8.22
N TRP A 59 -13.59 0.07 -8.99
CA TRP A 59 -12.17 0.13 -8.68
C TRP A 59 -11.59 1.51 -9.00
N ARG A 60 -11.67 2.43 -8.04
CA ARG A 60 -11.20 3.82 -8.18
C ARG A 60 -9.71 4.00 -8.47
N TRP A 61 -8.92 2.93 -8.42
CA TRP A 61 -7.46 3.01 -8.44
C TRP A 61 -6.89 2.86 -9.87
N CYS A 62 -7.76 2.68 -10.89
CA CYS A 62 -7.41 2.69 -12.31
C CYS A 62 -8.53 3.36 -13.13
N SER A 63 -8.19 4.01 -14.25
CA SER A 63 -9.16 4.69 -15.12
C SER A 63 -10.19 3.77 -15.77
N SER A 64 -9.99 2.46 -15.69
CA SER A 64 -10.95 1.46 -16.18
C SER A 64 -12.13 1.24 -15.23
N GLY A 65 -12.08 1.70 -13.99
CA GLY A 65 -13.10 1.40 -12.97
C GLY A 65 -13.21 -0.08 -12.57
N VAL A 66 -12.40 -0.95 -13.19
CA VAL A 66 -12.40 -2.41 -13.01
C VAL A 66 -11.20 -2.86 -12.20
N PHE A 67 -11.44 -3.67 -11.17
CA PHE A 67 -10.39 -4.33 -10.40
C PHE A 67 -9.69 -5.38 -11.27
N SER A 68 -8.37 -5.38 -11.22
CA SER A 68 -7.56 -6.47 -11.75
C SER A 68 -6.32 -6.61 -10.87
N VAL A 69 -5.77 -7.81 -10.83
CA VAL A 69 -4.48 -8.06 -10.14
C VAL A 69 -3.40 -7.11 -10.68
N LYS A 70 -3.39 -6.86 -12.00
CA LYS A 70 -2.48 -5.90 -12.66
C LYS A 70 -2.69 -4.46 -12.19
N SER A 71 -3.95 -4.00 -12.05
CA SER A 71 -4.22 -2.65 -11.56
C SER A 71 -3.79 -2.53 -10.10
N ALA A 72 -4.13 -3.49 -9.24
CA ALA A 72 -3.70 -3.57 -7.84
C ALA A 72 -2.17 -3.42 -7.68
N TYR A 73 -1.38 -4.13 -8.49
CA TYR A 73 0.09 -4.06 -8.43
C TYR A 73 0.68 -2.75 -8.99
N ARG A 74 -0.01 -2.05 -9.89
CA ARG A 74 0.44 -0.76 -10.42
C ARG A 74 0.36 0.36 -9.39
N ILE A 75 -0.62 0.31 -8.49
CA ILE A 75 -0.89 1.43 -7.57
C ILE A 75 0.28 1.76 -6.64
N PRO A 76 0.92 0.79 -5.96
CA PRO A 76 2.10 1.09 -5.16
C PRO A 76 3.36 1.40 -5.98
N LEU A 77 3.37 1.10 -7.29
CA LEU A 77 4.52 1.33 -8.18
C LEU A 77 4.46 2.66 -8.93
N THR A 78 3.27 3.20 -9.16
CA THR A 78 3.07 4.43 -9.96
C THR A 78 2.30 5.48 -9.17
N ILE A 79 2.59 5.65 -7.89
CA ILE A 79 1.86 6.62 -7.06
C ILE A 79 2.03 8.04 -7.59
N ASP A 80 3.21 8.34 -8.11
CA ASP A 80 3.54 9.58 -8.79
C ASP A 80 2.54 9.87 -9.94
N ASN A 81 2.16 8.83 -10.68
CA ASN A 81 1.14 8.94 -11.73
C ASN A 81 -0.29 8.99 -11.19
N LEU A 82 -0.55 8.46 -9.98
CA LEU A 82 -1.85 8.57 -9.31
C LEU A 82 -2.05 9.96 -8.70
N VAL A 83 -1.02 10.56 -8.10
CA VAL A 83 -1.04 11.93 -7.57
C VAL A 83 -1.28 12.92 -8.69
N LYS A 84 -0.63 12.74 -9.86
CA LYS A 84 -0.92 13.53 -11.08
C LYS A 84 -2.38 13.44 -11.54
N ARG A 85 -3.12 12.40 -11.12
CA ARG A 85 -4.54 12.19 -11.41
C ARG A 85 -5.46 12.61 -10.25
N GLY A 86 -4.94 13.35 -9.27
CA GLY A 86 -5.71 13.89 -8.15
C GLY A 86 -5.89 12.95 -6.97
N TRP A 87 -5.04 11.92 -6.83
CA TRP A 87 -5.09 11.02 -5.68
C TRP A 87 -4.47 11.64 -4.42
N THR A 88 -5.15 11.52 -3.27
CA THR A 88 -4.77 12.15 -1.99
C THR A 88 -4.44 11.14 -0.88
N GLY A 89 -4.19 9.88 -1.22
CA GLY A 89 -3.82 8.88 -0.20
C GLY A 89 -2.34 8.96 0.18
N ASP A 90 -1.89 8.00 0.98
CA ASP A 90 -0.52 7.98 1.48
C ASP A 90 0.53 7.75 0.38
N THR A 91 1.28 8.82 0.09
CA THR A 91 2.38 8.84 -0.87
C THR A 91 3.68 8.34 -0.30
N VAL A 92 3.80 8.18 1.02
CA VAL A 92 5.04 7.83 1.67
C VAL A 92 5.43 6.37 1.39
N CYS A 93 6.72 6.15 1.19
CA CYS A 93 7.29 4.82 0.99
C CYS A 93 7.18 3.98 2.25
N VAL A 94 6.49 2.85 2.15
CA VAL A 94 6.28 1.94 3.28
C VAL A 94 7.56 1.35 3.88
N LEU A 95 8.67 1.36 3.14
CA LEU A 95 9.95 0.79 3.58
C LEU A 95 10.78 1.79 4.40
N CYS A 96 10.84 3.06 3.98
CA CYS A 96 11.64 4.07 4.69
C CYS A 96 10.79 5.01 5.56
N GLN A 97 9.50 5.13 5.30
CA GLN A 97 8.56 6.00 6.02
C GLN A 97 8.94 7.49 6.02
N VAL A 98 9.80 7.93 5.08
CA VAL A 98 10.33 9.32 5.04
C VAL A 98 10.03 10.01 3.71
N HIS A 99 10.27 9.34 2.58
CA HIS A 99 10.16 9.94 1.25
C HIS A 99 8.95 9.40 0.51
N ASP A 100 8.47 10.16 -0.48
CA ASP A 100 7.43 9.70 -1.39
C ASP A 100 7.89 8.46 -2.18
N LYS A 101 6.93 7.55 -2.41
CA LYS A 101 7.17 6.33 -3.14
C LYS A 101 7.13 6.59 -4.64
N SER A 102 8.21 6.24 -5.31
CA SER A 102 8.33 6.15 -6.76
C SER A 102 9.09 4.88 -7.13
N VAL A 103 9.10 4.52 -8.41
CA VAL A 103 9.92 3.38 -8.90
C VAL A 103 11.40 3.62 -8.59
N ASP A 104 11.89 4.81 -8.90
CA ASP A 104 13.27 5.23 -8.63
C ASP A 104 13.58 5.24 -7.13
N HIS A 105 12.69 5.80 -6.31
CA HIS A 105 12.88 5.78 -4.87
C HIS A 105 12.94 4.35 -4.35
N LEU A 106 12.00 3.50 -4.74
CA LEU A 106 11.91 2.12 -4.26
C LEU A 106 13.16 1.30 -4.64
N PHE A 107 13.68 1.45 -5.85
CA PHE A 107 14.72 0.54 -6.35
C PHE A 107 16.13 1.12 -6.33
N THR A 108 16.31 2.41 -6.04
CA THR A 108 17.66 3.00 -5.95
C THR A 108 17.86 3.97 -4.78
N GLN A 109 16.89 4.84 -4.46
CA GLN A 109 17.13 5.92 -3.50
C GLN A 109 16.79 5.57 -2.05
N CYS A 110 15.87 4.63 -1.83
CA CYS A 110 15.37 4.26 -0.51
C CYS A 110 16.51 3.77 0.38
N VAL A 111 16.56 4.25 1.63
CA VAL A 111 17.57 3.83 2.61
C VAL A 111 17.58 2.31 2.83
N PHE A 112 16.40 1.68 2.83
CA PHE A 112 16.28 0.23 2.89
C PHE A 112 16.93 -0.43 1.68
N THR A 113 16.68 0.10 0.48
CA THR A 113 17.25 -0.41 -0.77
C THR A 113 18.77 -0.28 -0.81
N LYS A 114 19.30 0.90 -0.44
CA LYS A 114 20.75 1.13 -0.34
C LYS A 114 21.39 0.15 0.65
N TYR A 115 20.74 -0.10 1.78
CA TYR A 115 21.20 -1.09 2.75
C TYR A 115 21.24 -2.51 2.15
N ILE A 116 20.16 -2.96 1.48
CA ILE A 116 20.12 -4.30 0.88
C ILE A 116 21.17 -4.45 -0.23
N MET A 117 21.37 -3.42 -1.05
CA MET A 117 22.41 -3.43 -2.08
C MET A 117 23.80 -3.55 -1.46
N LEU A 118 24.14 -2.73 -0.47
CA LEU A 118 25.46 -2.75 0.18
C LEU A 118 25.73 -4.02 0.99
N MET A 119 24.71 -4.55 1.68
CA MET A 119 24.88 -5.70 2.58
C MET A 119 24.68 -7.04 1.91
N GLY A 120 23.90 -7.07 0.81
CA GLY A 120 23.46 -8.29 0.14
C GLY A 120 24.18 -8.58 -1.18
N LEU A 121 24.74 -7.59 -1.85
CA LEU A 121 25.54 -7.75 -3.06
C LEU A 121 27.03 -7.56 -2.77
N GLU A 122 27.87 -8.16 -3.61
CA GLU A 122 29.32 -8.02 -3.54
C GLU A 122 29.80 -6.84 -4.41
N ASP A 123 30.85 -6.16 -3.95
CA ASP A 123 31.52 -5.05 -4.66
C ASP A 123 30.62 -3.87 -5.06
N VAL A 124 29.64 -3.48 -4.23
CA VAL A 124 28.82 -2.29 -4.48
C VAL A 124 29.50 -1.05 -3.93
N TYR A 125 29.64 -0.02 -4.76
CA TYR A 125 30.18 1.27 -4.35
C TYR A 125 29.10 2.35 -4.27
N ALA A 126 29.32 3.38 -3.46
CA ALA A 126 28.33 4.43 -3.22
C ALA A 126 27.98 5.20 -4.50
N GLU A 127 28.92 5.35 -5.43
CA GLU A 127 28.74 6.05 -6.70
C GLU A 127 27.84 5.27 -7.70
N GLU A 128 27.57 4.00 -7.39
CA GLU A 128 26.70 3.11 -8.17
C GLU A 128 25.24 3.17 -7.69
N LEU A 129 24.99 3.73 -6.50
CA LEU A 129 23.67 3.99 -5.94
C LEU A 129 23.09 5.25 -6.60
N GLY A 130 22.85 5.17 -7.91
CA GLY A 130 22.28 6.28 -8.69
C GLY A 130 20.84 6.61 -8.30
N ASP A 131 20.33 7.71 -8.84
CA ASP A 131 18.99 8.20 -8.49
C ASP A 131 17.89 7.71 -9.44
N ASN A 132 18.23 6.92 -10.46
CA ASN A 132 17.30 6.43 -11.46
C ASN A 132 17.55 4.96 -11.79
N VAL A 133 16.47 4.17 -11.89
CA VAL A 133 16.54 2.72 -12.14
C VAL A 133 17.27 2.40 -13.45
N LEU A 134 17.04 3.15 -14.53
CA LEU A 134 17.66 2.91 -15.83
C LEU A 134 19.16 3.22 -15.79
N ILE A 135 19.55 4.31 -15.14
CA ILE A 135 20.97 4.66 -14.98
C ILE A 135 21.70 3.59 -14.16
N VAL A 136 21.08 3.12 -13.07
CA VAL A 136 21.66 2.04 -12.25
C VAL A 136 21.76 0.74 -13.05
N TRP A 137 20.74 0.41 -13.84
CA TRP A 137 20.75 -0.75 -14.73
C TRP A 137 21.91 -0.68 -15.72
N ASP A 138 22.04 0.41 -16.47
CA ASP A 138 23.05 0.56 -17.52
C ASP A 138 24.47 0.47 -16.95
N LYS A 139 24.74 1.18 -15.84
CA LYS A 139 26.03 1.09 -15.14
C LYS A 139 26.35 -0.33 -14.66
N TRP A 140 25.34 -1.04 -14.15
CA TRP A 140 25.51 -2.40 -13.67
C TRP A 140 25.79 -3.38 -14.82
N MET A 141 25.12 -3.20 -15.96
CA MET A 141 25.35 -3.99 -17.17
C MET A 141 26.75 -3.78 -17.72
N GLU A 142 27.20 -2.53 -17.84
CA GLU A 142 28.55 -2.18 -18.30
C GLU A 142 29.62 -2.82 -17.39
N LYS A 143 29.47 -2.68 -16.08
CA LYS A 143 30.35 -3.30 -15.07
C LYS A 143 30.37 -4.83 -15.18
N SER A 144 29.22 -5.45 -15.39
CA SER A 144 29.09 -6.91 -15.52
C SER A 144 29.80 -7.42 -16.77
N ALA A 145 29.69 -6.69 -17.88
CA ALA A 145 30.37 -6.99 -19.13
C ALA A 145 31.90 -6.89 -19.00
N VAL A 146 32.41 -5.82 -18.38
CA VAL A 146 33.86 -5.64 -18.14
C VAL A 146 34.44 -6.76 -17.26
N ARG A 147 33.66 -7.26 -16.29
CA ARG A 147 34.10 -8.31 -15.37
C ARG A 147 33.96 -9.73 -15.93
N GLY A 148 33.40 -9.91 -17.13
CA GLY A 148 33.14 -11.23 -17.71
C GLY A 148 32.18 -12.09 -16.87
N ARG A 149 31.34 -11.47 -16.02
CA ARG A 149 30.34 -12.19 -15.21
C ARG A 149 29.11 -12.42 -16.07
N SER A 150 28.90 -13.65 -16.55
CA SER A 150 27.68 -14.05 -17.29
C SER A 150 26.39 -13.78 -16.49
N ASN A 151 26.47 -13.79 -15.15
CA ASN A 151 25.32 -13.70 -14.25
C ASN A 151 25.16 -12.32 -13.59
N GLY A 152 25.96 -11.32 -13.97
CA GLY A 152 25.88 -9.97 -13.38
C GLY A 152 24.49 -9.31 -13.42
N PRO A 153 23.71 -9.42 -14.51
CA PRO A 153 22.33 -8.91 -14.54
C PRO A 153 21.42 -9.61 -13.52
N SER A 154 21.66 -10.89 -13.26
CA SER A 154 20.88 -11.71 -12.32
C SER A 154 21.04 -11.20 -10.88
N ASP A 155 22.20 -10.65 -10.51
CA ASP A 155 22.46 -10.13 -9.17
C ASP A 155 21.56 -8.92 -8.84
N LEU A 156 21.50 -7.94 -9.75
CA LEU A 156 20.68 -6.75 -9.58
C LEU A 156 19.18 -7.09 -9.58
N VAL A 157 18.77 -7.99 -10.49
CA VAL A 157 17.38 -8.45 -10.56
C VAL A 157 16.97 -9.18 -9.28
N ALA A 158 17.81 -10.06 -8.74
CA ALA A 158 17.57 -10.75 -7.48
C ALA A 158 17.45 -9.77 -6.30
N CYS A 159 18.27 -8.72 -6.30
CA CYS A 159 18.21 -7.65 -5.30
C CYS A 159 16.88 -6.90 -5.36
N TRP A 160 16.49 -6.40 -6.54
CA TRP A 160 15.22 -5.70 -6.73
C TRP A 160 14.01 -6.59 -6.44
N TRP A 161 14.06 -7.87 -6.81
CA TRP A 161 13.05 -8.84 -6.46
C TRP A 161 12.89 -8.99 -4.93
N THR A 162 14.01 -9.03 -4.20
CA THR A 162 13.99 -9.14 -2.74
C THR A 162 13.37 -7.89 -2.10
N ILE A 163 13.72 -6.70 -2.58
CA ILE A 163 13.12 -5.42 -2.14
C ILE A 163 11.62 -5.38 -2.43
N TRP A 164 11.22 -5.73 -3.64
CA TRP A 164 9.82 -5.78 -4.05
C TRP A 164 9.02 -6.77 -3.19
N LYS A 165 9.60 -7.94 -2.91
CA LYS A 165 8.98 -8.96 -2.05
C LYS A 165 8.84 -8.48 -0.60
N ALA A 166 9.85 -7.83 -0.04
CA ALA A 166 9.80 -7.24 1.30
C ALA A 166 8.67 -6.20 1.41
N ARG A 167 8.58 -5.28 0.43
CA ARG A 167 7.50 -4.29 0.34
C ARG A 167 6.13 -4.93 0.29
N ASN A 168 5.96 -5.96 -0.55
CA ASN A 168 4.66 -6.60 -0.72
C ASN A 168 4.25 -7.43 0.50
N ASN A 169 5.18 -8.08 1.18
CA ASN A 169 4.87 -8.77 2.43
C ASN A 169 4.46 -7.79 3.53
N LEU A 170 5.06 -6.60 3.58
CA LEU A 170 4.64 -5.55 4.50
C LEU A 170 3.20 -5.09 4.18
N ILE A 171 2.89 -4.80 2.91
CA ILE A 171 1.56 -4.31 2.48
C ILE A 171 0.46 -5.36 2.64
N PHE A 172 0.69 -6.59 2.16
CA PHE A 172 -0.37 -7.59 1.99
C PHE A 172 -0.40 -8.66 3.08
N ARG A 173 0.71 -8.84 3.81
CA ARG A 173 0.83 -9.88 4.86
C ARG A 173 1.10 -9.29 6.24
N ASN A 174 1.17 -7.96 6.35
CA ASN A 174 1.52 -7.23 7.56
C ASN A 174 2.81 -7.77 8.22
N GLN A 175 3.76 -8.26 7.40
CA GLN A 175 5.00 -8.82 7.89
C GLN A 175 5.96 -7.69 8.28
N GLN A 176 6.52 -7.76 9.49
CA GLN A 176 7.51 -6.78 9.95
C GLN A 176 8.74 -6.74 9.05
N LEU A 177 9.25 -5.53 8.81
CA LEU A 177 10.44 -5.32 8.00
C LEU A 177 11.69 -5.70 8.79
N ASP A 178 12.45 -6.67 8.27
CA ASP A 178 13.76 -7.07 8.79
C ASP A 178 14.81 -6.95 7.67
N PRO A 179 15.61 -5.86 7.67
CA PRO A 179 16.64 -5.63 6.65
C PRO A 179 17.74 -6.70 6.65
N VAL A 180 18.10 -7.24 7.82
CA VAL A 180 19.16 -8.24 7.94
C VAL A 180 18.70 -9.56 7.32
N LEU A 181 17.49 -10.00 7.67
CA LEU A 181 16.89 -11.20 7.10
C LEU A 181 16.67 -11.05 5.59
N ALA A 182 16.28 -9.86 5.11
CA ALA A 182 16.14 -9.60 3.68
C ALA A 182 17.49 -9.70 2.95
N ALA A 183 18.57 -9.16 3.50
CA ALA A 183 19.91 -9.28 2.93
C ALA A 183 20.42 -10.73 2.94
N GLN A 184 20.15 -11.49 4.01
CA GLN A 184 20.47 -12.93 4.08
C GLN A 184 19.72 -13.73 3.01
N ARG A 185 18.43 -13.45 2.82
CA ARG A 185 17.62 -14.06 1.76
C ARG A 185 18.13 -13.74 0.36
N LEU A 186 18.61 -12.52 0.14
CA LEU A 186 19.24 -12.16 -1.13
C LEU A 186 20.50 -13.00 -1.37
N LYS A 187 21.40 -13.11 -0.40
CA LYS A 187 22.61 -13.94 -0.54
C LYS A 187 22.29 -15.40 -0.86
N LEU A 188 21.29 -15.97 -0.17
CA LEU A 188 20.81 -17.32 -0.45
C LEU A 188 20.22 -17.43 -1.87
N LEU A 189 19.43 -16.46 -2.29
CA LEU A 189 18.86 -16.45 -3.64
C LEU A 189 19.95 -16.41 -4.71
N LEU A 190 20.98 -15.59 -4.51
CA LEU A 190 22.12 -15.50 -5.41
C LEU A 190 22.92 -16.79 -5.47
N SER A 191 23.16 -17.46 -4.33
CA SER A 191 23.86 -18.75 -4.33
C SER A 191 23.05 -19.81 -5.08
N THR A 192 21.74 -19.89 -4.85
CA THR A 192 20.86 -20.82 -5.59
C THR A 192 20.85 -20.52 -7.09
N TRP A 193 20.82 -19.24 -7.49
CA TRP A 193 20.81 -18.88 -8.90
C TRP A 193 22.14 -19.16 -9.60
N LYS A 194 23.27 -19.03 -8.88
CA LYS A 194 24.59 -19.43 -9.38
C LYS A 194 24.73 -20.95 -9.58
N GLU A 195 23.98 -21.76 -8.85
CA GLU A 195 23.97 -23.22 -9.04
C GLU A 195 23.12 -23.66 -10.24
N LEU A 196 22.20 -22.81 -10.71
CA LEU A 196 21.26 -23.10 -11.80
C LEU A 196 21.67 -22.53 -13.16
N LEU A 197 22.69 -21.66 -13.22
CA LEU A 197 23.17 -20.94 -14.41
C LEU A 197 24.63 -21.27 -14.68
#